data_AF-A0A8T1RUL8-F1
#
_entry.id   AF-A0A8T1RUL8-F1
#
_cell.length_a   1.000
_cell.length_b   1.000
_cell.length_c   1.000
_cell.angle_alpha   90.00
_cell.angle_beta   90.00
_cell.angle_gamma   90.00
#
_symmetry.space_group_name_H-M   'P 1'
#
loop_
_entity.id
_entity.type
_entity.pdbx_description
1 polymer ?
#
loop_
_entity_poly.entity_id
_entity_poly.type
_entity_poly.pdbx_seq_one_letter_code
_entity_poly.pdbx_strand_id
1 'polypeptide(L)'
;MRSHKGSTHPAGVLPSSYLEEVDESQGITNSSFPAKGTSDQNIPPLRPILKKTAVLGFCVFYVFFISILIFPSISSSIESVNKDSGSLWANKYFIPLTSFLLYNFADWCGRQITAWIQAPGPKSKLLPALVLLRTLSLPLFMLCNYQPRSHIKMVIFNKDVYPAVFIALLGLSNGYLGTLAIIYGPKILPKELAEATGVVMTFYLTLGLALGSACSILLVHLI
;
A
#
# COMPACT_ATOMS: atom_id res chain seq x y z
N MET A 1 60.12 -16.37 -53.04
CA MET A 1 59.81 -15.92 -54.42
C MET A 1 58.29 -15.79 -54.57
N ARG A 2 57.83 -14.85 -55.43
CA ARG A 2 56.46 -14.53 -55.94
C ARG A 2 55.30 -15.48 -55.50
N SER A 3 54.14 -15.05 -54.97
CA SER A 3 53.18 -13.93 -55.25
C SER A 3 52.02 -14.27 -56.21
N HIS A 4 50.83 -13.68 -55.96
CA HIS A 4 49.48 -13.83 -56.58
C HIS A 4 48.66 -15.06 -56.13
N LYS A 5 47.32 -15.06 -55.94
CA LYS A 5 46.19 -14.07 -56.03
C LYS A 5 44.97 -14.65 -55.22
N GLY A 6 43.89 -13.95 -54.81
CA GLY A 6 43.57 -12.51 -54.74
C GLY A 6 42.07 -12.17 -54.91
N SER A 7 41.43 -11.49 -53.93
CA SER A 7 40.01 -10.98 -53.91
C SER A 7 38.89 -12.03 -53.64
N THR A 8 37.69 -11.77 -53.06
CA THR A 8 36.86 -10.54 -52.82
C THR A 8 36.02 -10.59 -51.49
N HIS A 9 35.58 -9.42 -50.99
CA HIS A 9 34.60 -9.13 -49.90
C HIS A 9 33.10 -9.46 -50.27
N PRO A 10 32.02 -9.18 -49.46
CA PRO A 10 31.87 -8.51 -48.12
C PRO A 10 30.86 -9.13 -47.08
N ALA A 11 30.79 -8.48 -45.89
CA ALA A 11 29.61 -8.20 -45.01
C ALA A 11 28.76 -9.29 -44.31
N GLY A 12 28.48 -9.06 -43.00
CA GLY A 12 27.11 -9.21 -42.46
C GLY A 12 26.90 -9.85 -41.08
N VAL A 13 26.40 -9.03 -40.12
CA VAL A 13 25.50 -9.39 -38.99
C VAL A 13 26.08 -10.14 -37.77
N LEU A 14 25.58 -9.77 -36.57
CA LEU A 14 25.99 -10.20 -35.24
C LEU A 14 24.74 -10.53 -34.39
N PRO A 15 24.66 -11.69 -33.72
CA PRO A 15 23.76 -11.97 -32.59
C PRO A 15 24.59 -12.35 -31.34
N SER A 16 24.47 -11.73 -30.16
CA SER A 16 23.32 -11.66 -29.26
C SER A 16 22.62 -13.02 -29.09
N SER A 17 22.57 -13.72 -27.96
CA SER A 17 23.06 -13.51 -26.59
C SER A 17 22.37 -14.61 -25.77
N TYR A 18 23.14 -15.47 -25.08
CA TYR A 18 22.71 -16.28 -23.92
C TYR A 18 21.35 -16.99 -24.00
N LEU A 19 21.37 -18.20 -24.56
CA LEU A 19 20.48 -19.28 -24.12
C LEU A 19 21.12 -19.94 -22.88
N GLU A 20 20.38 -20.03 -21.78
CA GLU A 20 20.55 -21.10 -20.80
C GLU A 20 19.17 -21.71 -20.52
N GLU A 21 19.08 -23.01 -20.74
CA GLU A 21 17.90 -23.83 -20.52
C GLU A 21 17.87 -24.33 -19.06
N VAL A 22 16.67 -24.46 -18.48
CA VAL A 22 16.42 -25.47 -17.45
C VAL A 22 15.09 -26.14 -17.79
N ASP A 23 15.19 -27.39 -18.22
CA ASP A 23 14.06 -28.31 -18.41
C ASP A 23 13.74 -29.04 -17.10
N GLU A 24 12.46 -29.25 -16.82
CA GLU A 24 12.04 -30.48 -16.13
C GLU A 24 10.58 -30.82 -16.47
N SER A 25 10.31 -32.11 -16.68
CA SER A 25 9.17 -32.57 -17.47
C SER A 25 8.07 -33.28 -16.66
N GLN A 26 6.83 -33.10 -17.14
CA GLN A 26 5.67 -34.00 -17.05
C GLN A 26 5.00 -34.31 -15.69
N GLY A 27 3.68 -34.11 -15.69
CA GLY A 27 2.72 -34.67 -14.74
C GLY A 27 1.29 -34.57 -15.30
N ILE A 28 0.88 -35.54 -16.12
CA ILE A 28 -0.45 -35.55 -16.76
C ILE A 28 -1.50 -36.06 -15.79
N THR A 29 -2.53 -35.26 -15.48
CA THR A 29 -3.81 -35.75 -14.97
C THR A 29 -4.97 -35.08 -15.71
N ASN A 30 -5.79 -35.91 -16.36
CA ASN A 30 -6.92 -35.47 -17.18
C ASN A 30 -8.07 -34.94 -16.30
N SER A 31 -8.55 -33.73 -16.61
CA SER A 31 -9.91 -33.32 -16.26
C SER A 31 -10.55 -32.62 -17.46
N SER A 32 -11.40 -33.34 -18.17
CA SER A 32 -12.13 -32.85 -19.35
C SER A 32 -13.13 -31.75 -18.98
N PHE A 33 -12.86 -30.51 -19.38
CA PHE A 33 -13.87 -29.47 -19.43
C PHE A 33 -14.61 -29.54 -20.76
N PRO A 34 -15.96 -29.57 -20.79
CA PRO A 34 -16.71 -29.65 -22.03
C PRO A 34 -16.58 -28.33 -22.79
N ALA A 35 -16.05 -28.39 -24.01
CA ALA A 35 -16.06 -27.26 -24.92
C ALA A 35 -17.51 -26.92 -25.29
N LYS A 36 -18.00 -25.76 -24.86
CA LYS A 36 -19.24 -25.17 -25.37
C LYS A 36 -18.96 -23.76 -25.83
N GLY A 37 -18.68 -23.63 -27.13
CA GLY A 37 -18.53 -22.33 -27.78
C GLY A 37 -19.89 -21.67 -27.96
N THR A 38 -19.98 -20.42 -27.52
CA THR A 38 -20.85 -19.40 -28.10
C THR A 38 -20.15 -18.06 -27.93
N SER A 39 -20.15 -17.26 -29.00
CA SER A 39 -19.59 -15.93 -29.02
C SER A 39 -20.45 -14.97 -28.20
N ASP A 40 -20.06 -14.70 -26.96
CA ASP A 40 -20.58 -13.62 -26.13
C ASP A 40 -19.44 -12.71 -25.67
N GLN A 41 -19.77 -11.43 -25.46
CA GLN A 41 -18.77 -10.37 -25.30
C GLN A 41 -17.85 -10.58 -24.08
N ASN A 42 -16.59 -10.18 -24.29
CA ASN A 42 -15.41 -10.41 -23.47
C ASN A 42 -15.42 -9.63 -22.13
N ILE A 43 -16.49 -9.76 -21.34
CA ILE A 43 -16.63 -9.11 -20.03
C ILE A 43 -15.96 -10.03 -18.99
N PRO A 44 -14.83 -9.63 -18.37
CA PRO A 44 -14.18 -10.45 -17.36
C PRO A 44 -15.13 -10.69 -16.19
N PRO A 45 -15.27 -11.93 -15.67
CA PRO A 45 -16.30 -12.26 -14.70
C PRO A 45 -16.01 -11.63 -13.33
N LEU A 46 -16.56 -10.43 -13.12
CA LEU A 46 -16.27 -9.58 -11.96
C LEU A 46 -16.65 -10.22 -10.62
N ARG A 47 -17.75 -10.99 -10.54
CA ARG A 47 -18.20 -11.64 -9.29
C ARG A 47 -17.16 -12.64 -8.74
N PRO A 48 -16.63 -13.60 -9.54
CA PRO A 48 -15.48 -14.42 -9.15
C PRO A 48 -14.25 -13.63 -8.73
N ILE A 49 -13.88 -12.58 -9.48
CA ILE A 49 -12.73 -11.71 -9.16
C ILE A 49 -12.92 -11.09 -7.77
N LEU A 50 -14.04 -10.39 -7.56
CA LEU A 50 -14.44 -9.79 -6.27
C LEU A 50 -14.38 -10.80 -5.12
N LYS A 51 -14.95 -12.00 -5.28
CA LYS A 51 -14.95 -13.01 -4.22
C LYS A 51 -13.54 -13.52 -3.89
N LYS A 52 -12.64 -13.60 -4.88
CA LYS A 52 -11.25 -14.06 -4.70
C LYS A 52 -10.34 -12.97 -4.15
N THR A 53 -10.57 -11.71 -4.53
CA THR A 53 -9.80 -10.54 -4.08
C THR A 53 -10.35 -9.90 -2.80
N ALA A 54 -11.57 -10.24 -2.36
CA ALA A 54 -12.27 -9.61 -1.23
C ALA A 54 -11.41 -9.40 0.03
N VAL A 55 -10.56 -10.37 0.39
CA VAL A 55 -9.67 -10.25 1.56
C VAL A 55 -8.60 -9.18 1.35
N LEU A 56 -7.96 -9.15 0.16
CA LEU A 56 -6.96 -8.13 -0.19
C LEU A 56 -7.61 -6.76 -0.41
N GLY A 57 -8.78 -6.72 -1.06
CA GLY A 57 -9.59 -5.52 -1.23
C GLY A 57 -10.02 -4.91 0.11
N PHE A 58 -10.50 -5.73 1.04
CA PHE A 58 -10.76 -5.32 2.41
C PHE A 58 -9.50 -4.80 3.11
N CYS A 59 -8.35 -5.45 2.92
CA CYS A 59 -7.09 -4.97 3.48
C CYS A 59 -6.70 -3.59 2.95
N VAL A 60 -6.77 -3.36 1.62
CA VAL A 60 -6.55 -2.04 1.00
C VAL A 60 -7.54 -1.02 1.56
N PHE A 61 -8.84 -1.31 1.48
CA PHE A 61 -9.91 -0.47 2.00
C PHE A 61 -9.63 -0.03 3.44
N TYR A 62 -9.30 -0.97 4.32
CA TYR A 62 -9.13 -0.73 5.75
C TYR A 62 -7.84 0.04 6.07
N VAL A 63 -6.74 -0.23 5.35
CA VAL A 63 -5.50 0.55 5.47
C VAL A 63 -5.76 2.02 5.16
N PHE A 64 -6.36 2.31 4.01
CA PHE A 64 -6.62 3.68 3.59
C PHE A 64 -7.74 4.35 4.42
N PHE A 65 -8.75 3.60 4.84
CA PHE A 65 -9.80 4.08 5.75
C PHE A 65 -9.21 4.59 7.07
N ILE A 66 -8.43 3.77 7.78
CA ILE A 66 -7.81 4.17 9.06
C ILE A 66 -6.82 5.32 8.87
N SER A 67 -6.07 5.32 7.77
CA SER A 67 -5.12 6.39 7.47
C SER A 67 -5.79 7.74 7.23
N ILE A 68 -6.84 7.81 6.41
CA ILE A 68 -7.60 9.06 6.21
C ILE A 68 -8.39 9.44 7.46
N LEU A 69 -8.80 8.46 8.27
CA LEU A 69 -9.47 8.75 9.53
C LEU A 69 -8.57 9.56 10.47
N ILE A 70 -7.27 9.25 10.53
CA ILE A 70 -6.30 9.92 11.40
C ILE A 70 -5.65 11.14 10.71
N PHE A 71 -5.23 11.01 9.46
CA PHE A 71 -4.51 12.05 8.71
C PHE A 71 -5.38 12.62 7.57
N PRO A 72 -5.59 13.96 7.49
CA PRO A 72 -4.97 14.98 8.34
C PRO A 72 -5.69 15.20 9.68
N SER A 73 -7.00 14.94 9.77
CA SER A 73 -7.91 15.61 10.73
C SER A 73 -7.58 15.42 12.22
N ILE A 74 -7.17 14.21 12.64
CA ILE A 74 -6.73 13.98 14.03
C ILE A 74 -5.30 14.48 14.21
N SER A 75 -4.42 14.20 13.25
CA SER A 75 -2.99 14.55 13.30
C SER A 75 -2.71 16.05 13.29
N SER A 76 -3.62 16.88 12.76
CA SER A 76 -3.51 18.34 12.79
C SER A 76 -3.88 18.97 14.13
N SER A 77 -4.63 18.24 14.97
CA SER A 77 -5.08 18.69 16.30
C SER A 77 -4.14 18.24 17.44
N ILE A 78 -2.98 17.68 17.09
CA ILE A 78 -1.93 17.32 18.05
C ILE A 78 -0.98 18.51 18.19
N GLU A 79 -1.02 19.17 19.34
CA GLU A 79 -0.18 20.33 19.63
C GLU A 79 1.07 19.94 20.44
N SER A 80 2.19 20.62 20.18
CA SER A 80 3.43 20.48 20.96
C SER A 80 3.19 20.80 22.43
N VAL A 81 3.74 19.98 23.32
CA VAL A 81 3.69 20.16 24.78
C VAL A 81 4.39 21.47 25.21
N ASN A 82 5.34 21.97 24.42
CA ASN A 82 6.08 23.21 24.67
C ASN A 82 5.47 24.46 23.99
N LYS A 83 4.17 24.45 23.69
CA LYS A 83 3.48 25.59 23.03
C LYS A 83 3.64 26.91 23.78
N ASP A 84 3.69 26.87 25.11
CA ASP A 84 3.85 28.03 25.99
C ASP A 84 5.27 28.64 26.00
N SER A 85 6.26 27.96 25.40
CA SER A 85 7.64 28.44 25.34
C SER A 85 7.85 29.60 24.35
N GLY A 86 6.81 30.10 23.68
CA GLY A 86 6.86 31.22 22.73
C GLY A 86 7.64 30.95 21.42
N SER A 87 8.19 29.75 21.25
CA SER A 87 9.01 29.42 20.08
C SER A 87 8.17 29.23 18.81
N LEU A 88 8.56 29.93 17.74
CA LEU A 88 7.99 29.79 16.39
C LEU A 88 8.06 28.33 15.88
N TRP A 89 9.06 27.56 16.31
CA TRP A 89 9.19 26.14 15.95
C TRP A 89 8.04 25.31 16.51
N ALA A 90 7.75 25.42 17.80
CA ALA A 90 6.68 24.67 18.48
C ALA A 90 5.28 25.07 18.00
N ASN A 91 5.06 26.37 17.72
CA ASN A 91 3.75 26.88 17.33
C ASN A 91 3.43 26.80 15.84
N LYS A 92 4.41 27.08 14.94
CA LYS A 92 4.13 27.24 13.50
C LYS A 92 4.65 26.09 12.64
N TYR A 93 5.79 25.51 13.00
CA TYR A 93 6.45 24.47 12.19
C TYR A 93 6.18 23.04 12.67
N PHE A 94 5.81 22.85 13.94
CA PHE A 94 5.59 21.53 14.52
C PHE A 94 4.56 20.68 13.77
N ILE A 95 3.36 21.21 13.50
CA ILE A 95 2.28 20.45 12.83
C ILE A 95 2.64 20.15 11.36
N PRO A 96 3.09 21.13 10.52
CA PRO A 96 3.53 20.81 9.15
C PRO A 96 4.67 19.79 9.09
N LEU A 97 5.64 19.86 10.01
CA LEU A 97 6.81 18.97 10.01
C LEU A 97 6.45 17.56 10.53
N THR A 98 5.76 17.49 11.67
CA THR A 98 5.49 16.24 12.40
C THR A 98 4.29 15.50 11.84
N SER A 99 3.26 16.21 11.37
CA SER A 99 2.04 15.59 10.84
C SER A 99 2.07 15.42 9.33
N PHE A 100 2.48 16.44 8.57
CA PHE A 100 2.47 16.36 7.10
C PHE A 100 3.76 15.77 6.52
N LEU A 101 4.92 16.40 6.77
CA LEU A 101 6.18 15.95 6.17
C LEU A 101 6.55 14.54 6.62
N LEU A 102 6.51 14.27 7.93
CA LEU A 102 6.89 12.98 8.49
C LEU A 102 5.96 11.83 8.07
N TYR A 103 4.63 12.06 8.03
CA TYR A 103 3.67 11.06 7.53
C TYR A 103 3.96 10.70 6.08
N ASN A 104 4.10 11.71 5.21
CA ASN A 104 4.34 11.50 3.80
C ASN A 104 5.69 10.83 3.58
N PHE A 105 6.78 11.34 4.17
CA PHE A 105 8.11 10.75 4.04
C PHE A 105 8.13 9.28 4.49
N ALA A 106 7.47 8.96 5.62
CA ALA A 106 7.35 7.59 6.08
C ALA A 106 6.50 6.71 5.13
N ASP A 107 5.39 7.21 4.58
CA ASP A 107 4.60 6.53 3.55
C ASP A 107 5.46 6.21 2.32
N TRP A 108 6.17 7.20 1.77
CA TRP A 108 7.12 7.03 0.68
C TRP A 108 8.16 5.94 1.00
N CYS A 109 8.83 6.00 2.16
CA CYS A 109 9.74 4.94 2.59
C CYS A 109 9.06 3.56 2.65
N GLY A 110 7.84 3.49 3.18
CA GLY A 110 7.05 2.26 3.24
C GLY A 110 6.81 1.65 1.86
N ARG A 111 6.46 2.48 0.86
CA ARG A 111 6.32 2.03 -0.53
C ARG A 111 7.64 1.53 -1.10
N GLN A 112 8.73 2.27 -0.91
CA GLN A 112 10.05 1.87 -1.42
C GLN A 112 10.54 0.55 -0.82
N ILE A 113 10.28 0.29 0.46
CA ILE A 113 10.64 -1.00 1.08
C ILE A 113 9.91 -2.17 0.39
N THR A 114 8.66 -2.00 -0.09
CA THR A 114 7.96 -3.09 -0.82
C THR A 114 8.61 -3.50 -2.13
N ALA A 115 9.46 -2.65 -2.74
CA ALA A 115 10.23 -3.03 -3.93
C ALA A 115 11.37 -4.02 -3.60
N TRP A 116 11.88 -4.00 -2.36
CA TRP A 116 13.00 -4.82 -1.89
C TRP A 116 12.53 -6.02 -1.05
N ILE A 117 11.51 -5.81 -0.20
CA ILE A 117 10.99 -6.80 0.76
C ILE A 117 9.48 -6.92 0.57
N GLN A 118 9.01 -8.08 0.09
CA GLN A 118 7.59 -8.37 -0.10
C GLN A 118 7.11 -9.43 0.91
N ALA A 119 7.10 -9.07 2.20
CA ALA A 119 6.66 -9.93 3.30
C ALA A 119 5.60 -9.21 4.17
N PRO A 120 4.56 -9.88 4.67
CA PRO A 120 4.25 -11.31 4.55
C PRO A 120 3.60 -11.68 3.22
N GLY A 121 3.87 -12.90 2.72
CA GLY A 121 3.40 -13.36 1.41
C GLY A 121 1.88 -13.35 1.17
N PRO A 122 1.42 -13.39 -0.10
CA PRO A 122 0.05 -13.06 -0.52
C PRO A 122 -1.06 -13.95 0.02
N LYS A 123 -0.74 -15.17 0.49
CA LYS A 123 -1.69 -16.11 1.11
C LYS A 123 -1.65 -16.09 2.65
N SER A 124 -0.75 -15.32 3.26
CA SER A 124 -0.55 -15.31 4.71
C SER A 124 -1.66 -14.54 5.43
N LYS A 125 -2.15 -15.12 6.53
CA LYS A 125 -3.07 -14.45 7.47
C LYS A 125 -2.42 -13.27 8.20
N LEU A 126 -1.09 -13.12 8.13
CA LEU A 126 -0.38 -12.01 8.77
C LEU A 126 -0.71 -10.65 8.13
N LEU A 127 -1.03 -10.59 6.83
CA LEU A 127 -1.41 -9.33 6.18
C LEU A 127 -2.70 -8.73 6.78
N PRO A 128 -3.85 -9.43 6.79
CA PRO A 128 -5.05 -8.89 7.47
C PRO A 128 -4.85 -8.68 8.97
N ALA A 129 -4.02 -9.48 9.66
CA ALA A 129 -3.70 -9.25 11.07
C ALA A 129 -2.96 -7.92 11.30
N LEU A 130 -1.94 -7.60 10.48
CA LEU A 130 -1.23 -6.32 10.53
C LEU A 130 -2.12 -5.13 10.14
N VAL A 131 -3.07 -5.34 9.22
CA VAL A 131 -4.05 -4.32 8.86
C VAL A 131 -5.03 -4.04 10.00
N LEU A 132 -5.52 -5.08 10.69
CA LEU A 132 -6.35 -4.93 11.89
C LEU A 132 -5.55 -4.32 13.05
N LEU A 133 -4.25 -4.60 13.17
CA LEU A 133 -3.38 -3.99 14.19
C LEU A 133 -3.34 -2.44 14.08
N ARG A 134 -3.58 -1.87 12.89
CA ARG A 134 -3.71 -0.40 12.70
C ARG A 134 -4.85 0.21 13.54
N THR A 135 -5.83 -0.58 13.96
CA THR A 135 -6.88 -0.10 14.88
C THR A 135 -6.32 0.40 16.21
N LEU A 136 -5.21 -0.19 16.69
CA LEU A 136 -4.55 0.25 17.91
C LEU A 136 -3.92 1.63 17.76
N SER A 137 -3.62 2.09 16.54
CA SER A 137 -3.16 3.45 16.31
C SER A 137 -4.20 4.50 16.74
N LEU A 138 -5.51 4.26 16.55
CA LEU A 138 -6.56 5.20 16.99
C LEU A 138 -6.50 5.53 18.50
N PRO A 139 -6.63 4.57 19.43
CA PRO A 139 -6.56 4.86 20.85
C PRO A 139 -5.17 5.36 21.26
N LEU A 140 -4.08 4.94 20.61
CA LEU A 140 -2.76 5.52 20.83
C LEU A 140 -2.73 7.02 20.49
N PHE A 141 -3.35 7.44 19.39
CA PHE A 141 -3.49 8.86 19.03
C PHE A 141 -4.42 9.64 19.98
N MET A 142 -5.50 9.02 20.47
CA MET A 142 -6.38 9.62 21.49
C MET A 142 -5.69 9.81 22.85
N LEU A 143 -4.68 8.97 23.17
CA LEU A 143 -3.86 9.06 24.39
C LEU A 143 -2.65 10.01 24.25
N CYS A 144 -2.41 10.56 23.05
CA CYS A 144 -1.45 11.64 22.82
C CYS A 144 -2.03 13.01 23.19
N ASN A 145 -1.23 14.06 23.04
CA ASN A 145 -1.59 15.42 23.43
C ASN A 145 -2.57 16.11 22.45
N TYR A 146 -3.78 15.56 22.30
CA TYR A 146 -4.86 16.12 21.50
C TYR A 146 -5.46 17.36 22.19
N GLN A 147 -5.67 18.45 21.44
CA GLN A 147 -6.18 19.72 21.96
C GLN A 147 -7.02 20.45 20.88
N PRO A 148 -8.12 21.16 21.22
CA PRO A 148 -8.66 21.42 22.55
C PRO A 148 -9.34 20.20 23.18
N ARG A 149 -9.39 20.16 24.53
CA ARG A 149 -9.98 19.04 25.29
C ARG A 149 -11.29 19.45 25.92
N SER A 150 -12.39 18.86 25.48
CA SER A 150 -13.68 18.96 26.18
C SER A 150 -13.83 17.85 27.25
N HIS A 151 -13.52 16.60 26.91
CA HIS A 151 -13.86 15.44 27.78
C HIS A 151 -12.69 14.54 28.26
N ILE A 152 -11.53 14.50 27.60
CA ILE A 152 -10.48 13.48 27.88
C ILE A 152 -9.26 14.11 28.56
N LYS A 153 -8.96 13.71 29.81
CA LYS A 153 -8.01 14.41 30.70
C LYS A 153 -6.67 13.67 30.96
N MET A 154 -6.47 12.47 30.42
CA MET A 154 -5.35 11.59 30.81
C MET A 154 -4.18 11.65 29.80
N VAL A 155 -3.17 12.49 30.09
CA VAL A 155 -1.94 12.58 29.30
C VAL A 155 -0.92 11.57 29.81
N ILE A 156 -0.77 10.43 29.13
CA ILE A 156 0.28 9.45 29.44
C ILE A 156 1.59 9.85 28.76
N PHE A 157 1.52 10.41 27.55
CA PHE A 157 2.67 10.68 26.70
C PHE A 157 3.04 12.16 26.67
N ASN A 158 3.68 12.64 27.75
CA ASN A 158 4.03 14.05 27.96
C ASN A 158 5.30 14.52 27.19
N LYS A 159 5.53 14.00 25.97
CA LYS A 159 6.63 14.41 25.08
C LYS A 159 6.23 14.35 23.60
N ASP A 160 6.64 15.37 22.86
CA ASP A 160 6.41 15.53 21.41
C ASP A 160 6.97 14.38 20.53
N VAL A 161 7.90 13.59 21.07
CA VAL A 161 8.47 12.41 20.39
C VAL A 161 7.42 11.32 20.13
N TYR A 162 6.46 11.12 21.04
CA TYR A 162 5.46 10.06 20.91
C TYR A 162 4.53 10.24 19.70
N PRO A 163 3.84 11.39 19.50
CA PRO A 163 3.04 11.58 18.30
C PRO A 163 3.87 11.55 17.02
N ALA A 164 5.11 12.06 17.02
CA ALA A 164 6.02 11.94 15.87
C ALA A 164 6.28 10.48 15.49
N VAL A 165 6.62 9.63 16.46
CA VAL A 165 6.84 8.19 16.24
C VAL A 165 5.57 7.50 15.76
N PHE A 166 4.39 7.81 16.33
CA PHE A 166 3.14 7.20 15.88
C PHE A 166 2.73 7.64 14.47
N ILE A 167 2.97 8.89 14.08
CA ILE A 167 2.70 9.37 12.71
C ILE A 167 3.65 8.72 11.71
N ALA A 168 4.94 8.62 12.05
CA ALA A 168 5.92 7.90 11.22
C ALA A 168 5.53 6.42 11.06
N LEU A 169 5.16 5.74 12.15
CA LEU A 169 4.69 4.35 12.08
C LEU A 169 3.41 4.20 11.26
N LEU A 170 2.44 5.11 11.41
CA LEU A 170 1.18 5.10 10.66
C LEU A 170 1.42 5.25 9.15
N GLY A 171 2.28 6.20 8.75
CA GLY A 171 2.69 6.44 7.37
C GLY A 171 3.46 5.27 6.79
N LEU A 172 4.53 4.82 7.46
CA LEU A 172 5.35 3.68 7.04
C LEU A 172 4.50 2.43 6.78
N SER A 173 3.61 2.11 7.71
CA SER A 173 2.73 0.96 7.58
C SER A 173 1.60 1.18 6.56
N ASN A 174 1.19 2.42 6.27
CA ASN A 174 0.25 2.73 5.17
C ASN A 174 0.88 2.45 3.81
N GLY A 175 2.07 3.01 3.58
CA GLY A 175 2.82 2.85 2.34
C GLY A 175 3.20 1.40 2.10
N TYR A 176 3.63 0.70 3.15
CA TYR A 176 4.01 -0.71 3.08
C TYR A 176 2.81 -1.64 2.87
N LEU A 177 1.84 -1.69 3.78
CA LEU A 177 0.71 -2.63 3.69
C LEU A 177 -0.21 -2.32 2.51
N GLY A 178 -0.45 -1.03 2.22
CA GLY A 178 -1.29 -0.60 1.10
C GLY A 178 -0.69 -1.00 -0.24
N THR A 179 0.59 -0.70 -0.47
CA THR A 179 1.28 -1.08 -1.72
C THR A 179 1.41 -2.60 -1.85
N LEU A 180 1.76 -3.30 -0.76
CA LEU A 180 1.88 -4.76 -0.75
C LEU A 180 0.57 -5.45 -1.13
N ALA A 181 -0.55 -5.01 -0.56
CA ALA A 181 -1.87 -5.56 -0.88
C ALA A 181 -2.28 -5.29 -2.35
N ILE A 182 -1.98 -4.10 -2.90
CA ILE A 182 -2.20 -3.78 -4.32
C ILE A 182 -1.34 -4.67 -5.23
N ILE A 183 -0.04 -4.82 -4.94
CA ILE A 183 0.89 -5.71 -5.68
C ILE A 183 0.40 -7.17 -5.67
N TYR A 184 -0.18 -7.62 -4.57
CA TYR A 184 -0.69 -8.98 -4.44
C TYR A 184 -2.03 -9.22 -5.14
N GLY A 185 -2.82 -8.18 -5.40
CA GLY A 185 -4.10 -8.27 -6.10
C GLY A 185 -4.03 -9.06 -7.42
N PRO A 186 -3.27 -8.61 -8.44
CA PRO A 186 -3.15 -9.35 -9.69
C PRO A 186 -2.36 -10.66 -9.56
N LYS A 187 -1.51 -10.83 -8.53
CA LYS A 187 -0.72 -12.06 -8.31
C LYS A 187 -1.55 -13.28 -7.89
N ILE A 188 -2.79 -13.11 -7.41
CA ILE A 188 -3.68 -14.22 -7.01
C ILE A 188 -4.65 -14.68 -8.11
N LEU A 189 -4.59 -14.06 -9.28
CA LEU A 189 -5.48 -14.29 -10.42
C LEU A 189 -4.70 -14.55 -11.72
N PRO A 190 -5.33 -15.17 -12.74
CA PRO A 190 -4.73 -15.32 -14.07
C PRO A 190 -4.40 -13.95 -14.69
N LYS A 191 -3.40 -13.92 -15.59
CA LYS A 191 -2.97 -12.69 -16.24
C LYS A 191 -4.09 -12.03 -17.05
N GLU A 192 -5.03 -12.80 -17.63
CA GLU A 192 -6.18 -12.25 -18.36
C GLU A 192 -7.11 -11.41 -17.47
N LEU A 193 -7.12 -11.63 -16.16
CA LEU A 193 -7.99 -10.93 -15.20
C LEU A 193 -7.23 -9.87 -14.38
N ALA A 194 -5.94 -9.64 -14.65
CA ALA A 194 -5.10 -8.72 -13.88
C ALA A 194 -5.57 -7.25 -13.99
N GLU A 195 -5.99 -6.81 -15.17
CA GLU A 195 -6.51 -5.46 -15.41
C GLU A 195 -7.79 -5.19 -14.61
N ALA A 196 -8.81 -6.04 -14.77
CA ALA A 196 -10.06 -5.97 -14.02
C ALA A 196 -9.82 -6.06 -12.50
N THR A 197 -8.82 -6.81 -12.07
CA THR A 197 -8.40 -6.87 -10.67
C THR A 197 -7.82 -5.53 -10.19
N GLY A 198 -6.98 -4.88 -10.99
CA GLY A 198 -6.47 -3.54 -10.69
C GLY A 198 -7.59 -2.51 -10.51
N VAL A 199 -8.62 -2.55 -11.38
CA VAL A 199 -9.81 -1.70 -11.25
C VAL A 199 -10.56 -1.97 -9.95
N VAL A 200 -10.80 -3.24 -9.60
CA VAL A 200 -11.47 -3.62 -8.33
C VAL A 200 -10.66 -3.19 -7.10
N MET A 201 -9.34 -3.33 -7.13
CA MET A 201 -8.46 -2.91 -6.02
C MET A 201 -8.44 -1.38 -5.85
N THR A 202 -8.43 -0.62 -6.95
CA THR A 202 -8.56 0.84 -6.94
C THR A 202 -9.94 1.28 -6.44
N PHE A 203 -11.02 0.56 -6.77
CA PHE A 203 -12.35 0.83 -6.21
C PHE A 203 -12.36 0.69 -4.68
N TYR A 204 -11.77 -0.38 -4.12
CA TYR A 204 -11.64 -0.55 -2.68
C TYR A 204 -10.79 0.55 -2.01
N LEU A 205 -9.71 0.99 -2.66
CA LEU A 205 -8.91 2.12 -2.21
C LEU A 205 -9.75 3.40 -2.12
N THR A 206 -10.41 3.78 -3.22
CA THR A 206 -11.24 4.99 -3.29
C THR A 206 -12.40 4.95 -2.28
N LEU A 207 -13.03 3.79 -2.10
CA LEU A 207 -14.06 3.59 -1.07
C LEU A 207 -13.50 3.80 0.34
N GLY A 208 -12.27 3.35 0.60
CA GLY A 208 -11.57 3.57 1.87
C GLY A 208 -11.28 5.05 2.12
N LEU A 209 -10.82 5.79 1.11
CA LEU A 209 -10.62 7.24 1.19
C LEU A 209 -11.94 7.98 1.46
N ALA A 210 -13.01 7.64 0.72
CA ALA A 210 -14.30 8.30 0.82
C ALA A 210 -14.97 8.09 2.19
N LEU A 211 -15.06 6.83 2.65
CA LEU A 211 -15.63 6.53 3.96
C LEU A 211 -14.72 7.01 5.11
N GLY A 212 -13.39 6.95 4.95
CA GLY A 212 -12.44 7.47 5.93
C GLY A 212 -12.60 8.97 6.14
N SER A 213 -12.81 9.73 5.05
CA SER A 213 -13.05 11.18 5.10
C SER A 213 -14.38 11.52 5.77
N ALA A 214 -15.47 10.81 5.42
CA ALA A 214 -16.78 11.01 6.04
C ALA A 214 -16.77 10.70 7.55
N CYS A 215 -16.16 9.58 7.96
CA CYS A 215 -15.96 9.26 9.37
C CYS A 215 -14.97 10.21 10.06
N SER A 216 -14.01 10.77 9.32
CA SER A 216 -13.14 11.90 9.68
C SER A 216 -13.88 13.03 10.39
N ILE A 217 -14.80 13.63 9.65
CA ILE A 217 -15.58 14.78 10.10
C ILE A 217 -16.45 14.41 11.31
N LEU A 218 -17.10 13.25 11.29
CA LEU A 218 -17.93 12.77 12.40
C LEU A 218 -17.13 12.56 13.68
N LEU A 219 -15.93 11.98 13.57
CA LEU A 219 -15.05 11.72 14.71
C LEU A 219 -14.51 13.02 15.30
N VAL A 220 -14.10 13.99 14.47
CA VAL A 220 -13.67 15.32 14.94
C VAL A 220 -14.81 16.09 15.60
N HIS A 221 -16.05 15.94 15.15
CA HIS A 221 -17.22 16.58 15.76
C HIS A 221 -17.67 15.89 17.07
N LEU A 222 -17.17 14.70 17.38
CA LEU A 222 -17.55 13.91 18.57
C LEU A 222 -16.60 14.12 19.78
N ILE A 223 -15.43 14.73 19.58
CA ILE A 223 -14.34 14.90 20.57
C ILE A 223 -14.33 16.31 21.16
#